data_AF-A0A562ENN3-F1
#
_entry.id   AF-A0A562ENN3-F1
#
_cell.length_a   1.000
_cell.length_b   1.000
_cell.length_c   1.000
_cell.angle_alpha   90.00
_cell.angle_beta   90.00
_cell.angle_gamma   90.00
#
_symmetry.space_group_name_H-M   'P 1'
#
loop_
_entity.id
_entity.type
_entity.pdbx_description
1 polymer ?
#
loop_
_entity_poly.entity_id
_entity_poly.type
_entity_poly.pdbx_seq_one_letter_code
_entity_poly.pdbx_strand_id
1 'polypeptide(L)'
;MESKFQTRNMPISFSVVRQKLLVRLNTLDRAFERHILTPSVSRYVDRFALQEGLLSSLWQAWCEFCRDVVIGAVQGATTTTGIVVSSQAYAARTEAEIAYIAKQLAQQRNVTTIKPISGRYSEPTWGDVNKLNLIVTGLGPSNQQTLLSGFGGVTSIKDLQICRNASAHINGENIAKVRAARVRYLHTAFKHPSDTMRWIVPTTKDYLWRSWIDEMELVSDLATQ
;
A
#
# COMPACT_ATOMS: atom_id res chain seq x y z
N MET A 1 14.75 30.58 -31.89
CA MET A 1 15.41 29.45 -31.22
C MET A 1 14.98 29.48 -29.76
N GLU A 2 13.77 28.99 -29.48
CA GLU A 2 13.23 28.99 -28.11
C GLU A 2 13.63 27.70 -27.41
N SER A 3 14.52 27.86 -26.44
CA SER A 3 14.91 26.84 -25.48
C SER A 3 13.70 26.43 -24.67
N LYS A 4 13.13 25.26 -24.97
CA LYS A 4 12.17 24.58 -24.11
C LYS A 4 12.81 24.40 -22.72
N PHE A 5 12.31 25.13 -21.74
CA PHE A 5 12.55 24.85 -20.33
C PHE A 5 12.08 23.41 -20.07
N GLN A 6 13.02 22.47 -20.06
CA GLN A 6 12.82 21.19 -19.40
C GLN A 6 12.59 21.53 -17.92
N THR A 7 11.35 21.40 -17.46
CA THR A 7 11.06 21.20 -16.05
C THR A 7 11.85 19.95 -15.64
N ARG A 8 13.06 20.15 -15.11
CA ARG A 8 13.76 19.14 -14.34
C ARG A 8 12.84 18.83 -13.16
N ASN A 9 12.02 17.79 -13.29
CA ASN A 9 11.37 17.16 -12.16
C ASN A 9 12.48 16.90 -11.14
N MET A 10 12.39 17.50 -9.95
CA MET A 10 13.30 17.16 -8.86
C MET A 10 13.28 15.64 -8.71
N PRO A 11 14.44 14.97 -8.62
CA PRO A 11 14.48 13.53 -8.45
C PRO A 11 13.68 13.15 -7.21
N ILE A 12 12.79 12.17 -7.34
CA ILE A 12 12.03 11.64 -6.21
C ILE A 12 13.04 11.06 -5.22
N SER A 13 12.98 11.51 -3.97
CA SER A 13 13.79 10.94 -2.89
C SER A 13 12.97 9.92 -2.13
N PHE A 14 13.44 8.67 -2.06
CA PHE A 14 12.76 7.64 -1.29
C PHE A 14 12.79 7.89 0.21
N SER A 15 13.75 8.68 0.72
CA SER A 15 13.71 9.11 2.13
C SER A 15 12.49 9.98 2.43
N VAL A 16 12.11 10.86 1.49
CA VAL A 16 10.91 11.71 1.60
C VAL A 16 9.64 10.87 1.50
N VAL A 17 9.58 9.92 0.57
CA VAL A 17 8.43 9.02 0.40
C VAL A 17 8.22 8.16 1.66
N ARG A 18 9.30 7.58 2.20
CA ARG A 18 9.26 6.83 3.45
C ARG A 18 8.82 7.69 4.62
N GLN A 19 9.37 8.89 4.78
CA GLN A 19 9.00 9.78 5.87
C GLN A 19 7.51 10.15 5.84
N LYS A 20 6.95 10.39 4.64
CA LYS A 20 5.51 10.65 4.48
C LYS A 20 4.66 9.47 4.95
N LEU A 21 5.06 8.23 4.65
CA LEU A 21 4.38 7.04 5.16
C LEU A 21 4.45 7.00 6.69
N LEU A 22 5.64 7.09 7.28
CA LEU A 22 5.84 6.99 8.73
C LEU A 22 5.01 8.01 9.52
N VAL A 23 4.94 9.25 9.03
CA VAL A 23 4.10 10.30 9.65
C VAL A 23 2.61 9.90 9.62
N ARG A 24 2.13 9.33 8.51
CA ARG A 24 0.74 8.88 8.39
C ARG A 24 0.47 7.67 9.28
N LEU A 25 1.38 6.70 9.33
CA LEU A 25 1.27 5.54 10.21
C LEU A 25 1.17 5.97 11.68
N ASN A 26 2.10 6.81 12.14
CA ASN A 26 2.09 7.33 13.51
C ASN A 26 0.79 8.09 13.84
N THR A 27 0.29 8.90 12.91
CA THR A 27 -0.97 9.63 13.09
C THR A 27 -2.16 8.69 13.26
N LEU A 28 -2.27 7.68 12.39
CA LEU A 28 -3.36 6.69 12.43
C LEU A 28 -3.26 5.83 13.68
N ASP A 29 -2.05 5.48 14.09
CA ASP A 29 -1.80 4.67 15.25
C ASP A 29 -2.21 5.36 16.56
N ARG A 30 -1.85 6.64 16.70
CA ARG A 30 -2.32 7.48 17.81
C ARG A 30 -3.84 7.60 17.85
N ALA A 31 -4.49 7.64 16.68
CA ALA A 31 -5.94 7.66 16.60
C ALA A 31 -6.56 6.31 17.04
N PHE A 32 -5.93 5.20 16.68
CA PHE A 32 -6.30 3.86 17.16
C PHE A 32 -6.19 3.76 18.69
N GLU A 33 -5.06 4.16 19.29
CA GLU A 33 -4.89 4.15 20.74
C GLU A 33 -5.96 4.98 21.46
N ARG A 34 -6.16 6.21 20.98
CA ARG A 34 -7.09 7.15 21.60
C ARG A 34 -8.54 6.68 21.56
N HIS A 35 -8.97 6.09 20.46
CA HIS A 35 -10.40 5.86 20.23
C HIS A 35 -10.82 4.39 20.24
N ILE A 36 -9.89 3.46 20.02
CA ILE A 36 -10.20 2.03 19.94
C ILE A 36 -9.80 1.29 21.22
N LEU A 37 -8.70 1.69 21.86
CA LEU A 37 -8.22 1.09 23.11
C LEU A 37 -8.84 1.74 24.35
N THR A 38 -9.12 3.05 24.30
CA THR A 38 -9.75 3.75 25.42
C THR A 38 -11.25 3.47 25.43
N PRO A 39 -11.82 2.85 26.48
CA PRO A 39 -13.25 2.55 26.54
C PRO A 39 -14.05 3.86 26.56
N SER A 40 -14.87 4.07 25.54
CA SER A 40 -15.94 5.06 25.57
C SER A 40 -17.27 4.36 25.30
N VAL A 41 -18.35 4.84 25.93
CA VAL A 41 -19.70 4.36 25.64
C VAL A 41 -20.09 4.89 24.26
N SER A 42 -19.73 4.14 23.23
CA SER A 42 -20.04 4.46 21.83
C SER A 42 -21.00 3.41 21.27
N ARG A 43 -22.00 3.86 20.50
CA ARG A 43 -22.91 2.94 19.81
C ARG A 43 -22.13 2.11 18.80
N TYR A 44 -22.61 0.90 18.52
CA TYR A 44 -21.96 -0.01 17.57
C TYR A 44 -21.69 0.67 16.22
N VAL A 45 -22.64 1.47 15.72
CA VAL A 45 -22.54 2.15 14.41
C VAL A 45 -21.39 3.17 14.40
N ASP A 46 -21.31 4.03 15.42
CA ASP A 46 -20.26 5.06 15.52
C ASP A 46 -18.87 4.41 15.57
N ARG A 47 -18.76 3.33 16.34
CA ARG A 47 -17.54 2.54 16.43
C ARG A 47 -17.16 1.93 15.08
N PHE A 48 -18.10 1.31 14.37
CA PHE A 48 -17.82 0.70 13.07
C PHE A 48 -17.39 1.75 12.04
N ALA A 49 -18.10 2.88 11.97
CA ALA A 49 -17.75 3.99 11.08
C ALA A 49 -16.32 4.49 11.33
N LEU A 50 -15.93 4.66 12.59
CA LEU A 50 -14.57 5.06 12.94
C LEU A 50 -13.53 4.00 12.55
N GLN A 51 -13.77 2.73 12.88
CA GLN A 51 -12.85 1.64 12.57
C GLN A 51 -12.68 1.46 11.05
N GLU A 52 -13.77 1.57 10.28
CA GLU A 52 -13.72 1.56 8.81
C GLU A 52 -12.90 2.72 8.26
N GLY A 53 -13.10 3.92 8.81
CA GLY A 53 -12.31 5.10 8.47
C GLY A 53 -10.81 4.90 8.70
N LEU A 54 -10.44 4.31 9.85
CA LEU A 54 -9.05 3.98 10.17
C LEU A 54 -8.46 2.93 9.22
N LEU A 55 -9.17 1.82 8.99
CA LEU A 55 -8.75 0.76 8.07
C LEU A 55 -8.56 1.29 6.64
N SER A 56 -9.51 2.08 6.16
CA SER A 56 -9.45 2.68 4.83
C SER A 56 -8.27 3.64 4.74
N SER A 57 -8.07 4.50 5.74
CA SER A 57 -6.98 5.47 5.76
C SER A 57 -5.59 4.80 5.80
N LEU A 58 -5.44 3.72 6.59
CA LEU A 58 -4.22 2.92 6.66
C LEU A 58 -3.92 2.26 5.31
N TRP A 59 -4.93 1.62 4.71
CA TRP A 59 -4.79 1.00 3.40
C TRP A 59 -4.43 2.00 2.30
N GLN A 60 -5.01 3.21 2.32
CA GLN A 60 -4.66 4.25 1.35
C GLN A 60 -3.27 4.83 1.59
N ALA A 61 -2.79 4.89 2.83
CA ALA A 61 -1.40 5.26 3.12
C ALA A 61 -0.42 4.26 2.50
N TRP A 62 -0.73 2.97 2.64
CA TRP A 62 0.04 1.89 2.01
C TRP A 62 0.01 1.96 0.48
N CYS A 63 -1.18 2.11 -0.13
CA CYS A 63 -1.30 2.21 -1.57
C CYS A 63 -0.53 3.39 -2.16
N GLU A 64 -0.58 4.56 -1.52
CA GLU A 64 0.15 5.74 -1.98
C GLU A 64 1.67 5.52 -1.88
N PHE A 65 2.15 4.92 -0.79
CA PHE A 65 3.56 4.58 -0.63
C PHE A 65 4.05 3.65 -1.76
N CYS A 66 3.35 2.54 -1.99
CA CYS A 66 3.73 1.58 -3.03
C CYS A 66 3.74 2.24 -4.42
N ARG A 67 2.75 3.08 -4.70
CA ARG A 67 2.66 3.86 -5.94
C ARG A 67 3.87 4.77 -6.12
N ASP A 68 4.16 5.59 -5.12
CA ASP A 68 5.23 6.59 -5.17
C ASP A 68 6.61 5.92 -5.30
N VAL A 69 6.84 4.81 -4.58
CA VAL A 69 8.09 4.02 -4.69
C VAL A 69 8.24 3.44 -6.09
N VAL A 70 7.22 2.76 -6.63
CA VAL A 70 7.33 2.11 -7.95
C VAL A 70 7.49 3.14 -9.07
N ILE A 71 6.70 4.21 -9.06
CA ILE A 71 6.81 5.27 -10.07
C ILE A 71 8.17 5.98 -9.95
N GLY A 72 8.60 6.30 -8.73
CA GLY A 72 9.92 6.87 -8.49
C GLY A 72 11.05 5.96 -8.97
N ALA A 73 10.96 4.65 -8.70
CA ALA A 73 11.95 3.66 -9.14
C ALA A 73 12.07 3.60 -10.66
N VAL A 74 10.98 3.86 -11.38
CA VAL A 74 10.99 3.91 -12.85
C VAL A 74 11.63 5.19 -13.37
N GLN A 75 11.29 6.34 -12.76
CA GLN A 75 11.64 7.67 -13.30
C GLN A 75 13.03 8.19 -12.92
N GLY A 76 13.75 7.56 -11.99
CA GLY A 76 15.06 8.08 -11.55
C GLY A 76 15.09 8.55 -10.09
N ALA A 77 14.49 7.80 -9.16
CA ALA A 77 14.54 8.15 -7.74
C ALA A 77 15.92 7.89 -7.13
N THR A 78 16.24 8.62 -6.07
CA THR A 78 17.40 8.33 -5.21
C THR A 78 16.94 7.52 -4.01
N THR A 79 17.57 6.35 -3.82
CA THR A 79 17.32 5.47 -2.67
C THR A 79 17.83 6.09 -1.37
N THR A 80 17.45 5.50 -0.24
CA THR A 80 17.95 5.93 1.09
C THR A 80 19.46 5.71 1.25
N THR A 81 20.05 4.83 0.43
CA THR A 81 21.49 4.58 0.35
C THR A 81 22.22 5.50 -0.63
N GLY A 82 21.50 6.41 -1.30
CA GLY A 82 22.06 7.39 -2.24
C GLY A 82 22.23 6.88 -3.68
N ILE A 83 21.73 5.68 -4.00
CA ILE A 83 21.80 5.09 -5.34
C ILE A 83 20.66 5.65 -6.19
N VAL A 84 20.94 6.04 -7.44
CA VAL A 84 19.89 6.43 -8.39
C VAL A 84 19.36 5.17 -9.09
N VAL A 85 18.05 4.98 -9.04
CA VAL A 85 17.35 3.83 -9.65
C VAL A 85 16.38 4.29 -10.73
N SER A 86 16.38 3.60 -11.86
CA SER A 86 15.54 3.93 -13.01
C SER A 86 15.20 2.70 -13.84
N SER A 87 14.16 2.81 -14.66
CA SER A 87 13.87 1.82 -15.70
C SER A 87 14.49 2.27 -17.02
N GLN A 88 15.28 1.40 -17.65
CA GLN A 88 15.87 1.69 -18.95
C GLN A 88 14.82 1.94 -20.04
N ALA A 89 13.67 1.25 -19.97
CA ALA A 89 12.62 1.33 -20.98
C ALA A 89 11.67 2.51 -20.77
N TYR A 90 11.46 2.93 -19.52
CA TYR A 90 10.34 3.81 -19.15
C TYR A 90 10.72 5.06 -18.36
N ALA A 91 12.00 5.33 -18.08
CA ALA A 91 12.43 6.51 -17.30
C ALA A 91 11.95 7.85 -17.86
N ALA A 92 11.88 7.99 -19.19
CA ALA A 92 11.44 9.23 -19.84
C ALA A 92 9.91 9.39 -19.93
N ARG A 93 9.14 8.41 -19.44
CA ARG A 93 7.67 8.44 -19.50
C ARG A 93 7.10 9.29 -18.37
N THR A 94 5.97 9.91 -18.65
CA THR A 94 5.21 10.66 -17.64
C THR A 94 4.62 9.69 -16.61
N GLU A 95 4.34 10.22 -15.41
CA GLU A 95 3.70 9.46 -14.34
C GLU A 95 2.38 8.80 -14.80
N ALA A 96 1.57 9.54 -15.56
CA ALA A 96 0.29 9.05 -16.07
C ALA A 96 0.44 7.91 -17.10
N GLU A 97 1.50 7.93 -17.91
CA GLU A 97 1.81 6.84 -18.84
C GLU A 97 2.34 5.61 -18.10
N ILE A 98 3.21 5.79 -17.10
CA ILE A 98 3.71 4.70 -16.25
C ILE A 98 2.55 4.03 -15.51
N ALA A 99 1.63 4.81 -14.94
CA ALA A 99 0.44 4.30 -14.28
C ALA A 99 -0.48 3.52 -15.24
N TYR A 100 -0.57 3.93 -16.51
CA TYR A 100 -1.28 3.17 -17.53
C TYR A 100 -0.58 1.83 -17.84
N ILE A 101 0.74 1.81 -18.00
CA ILE A 101 1.52 0.59 -18.21
C ILE A 101 1.32 -0.36 -17.02
N ALA A 102 1.45 0.15 -15.79
CA ALA A 102 1.20 -0.59 -14.57
C ALA A 102 -0.21 -1.20 -14.53
N LYS A 103 -1.23 -0.47 -14.99
CA LYS A 103 -2.59 -1.02 -15.12
C LYS A 103 -2.65 -2.24 -16.06
N GLN A 104 -2.00 -2.16 -17.22
CA GLN A 104 -1.98 -3.29 -18.17
C GLN A 104 -1.25 -4.50 -17.57
N LEU A 105 -0.08 -4.27 -16.97
CA LEU A 105 0.74 -5.31 -16.33
C LEU A 105 0.00 -6.00 -15.17
N ALA A 106 -0.67 -5.23 -14.31
CA ALA A 106 -1.48 -5.77 -13.22
C ALA A 106 -2.67 -6.62 -13.70
N GLN A 107 -3.10 -6.43 -14.94
CA GLN A 107 -4.14 -7.21 -15.61
C GLN A 107 -3.56 -8.34 -16.48
N GLN A 108 -2.24 -8.55 -16.44
CA GLN A 108 -1.50 -9.51 -17.27
C GLN A 108 -1.74 -9.30 -18.77
N ARG A 109 -1.87 -8.04 -19.19
CA ARG A 109 -2.06 -7.65 -20.59
C ARG A 109 -0.74 -7.17 -21.19
N ASN A 110 -0.52 -7.52 -22.45
CA ASN A 110 0.60 -7.02 -23.22
C ASN A 110 0.48 -5.50 -23.43
N VAL A 111 1.59 -4.78 -23.23
CA VAL A 111 1.64 -3.32 -23.42
C VAL A 111 1.99 -3.05 -24.88
N THR A 112 0.97 -2.93 -25.73
CA THR A 112 1.15 -2.65 -27.17
C THR A 112 1.10 -1.17 -27.52
N THR A 113 0.43 -0.37 -26.68
CA THR A 113 0.32 1.09 -26.82
C THR A 113 0.54 1.73 -25.46
N ILE A 114 1.10 2.94 -25.45
CA ILE A 114 1.31 3.72 -24.23
C ILE A 114 0.51 5.01 -24.37
N LYS A 115 -0.33 5.30 -23.38
CA LYS A 115 -1.12 6.53 -23.30
C LYS A 115 -1.26 6.95 -21.84
N PRO A 116 -1.48 8.25 -21.55
CA PRO A 116 -1.76 8.68 -20.19
C PRO A 116 -3.05 8.03 -19.67
N ILE A 117 -3.04 7.63 -18.40
CA ILE A 117 -4.25 7.15 -17.72
C ILE A 117 -5.23 8.31 -17.48
N SER A 118 -6.53 8.03 -17.51
CA SER A 118 -7.60 9.04 -17.35
C SER A 118 -7.71 9.62 -15.93
N GLY A 119 -7.00 9.05 -14.95
CA GLY A 119 -6.94 9.54 -13.57
C GLY A 119 -6.66 8.42 -12.58
N ARG A 120 -6.41 8.80 -11.32
CA ARG A 120 -6.06 7.86 -10.22
C ARG A 120 -7.11 6.79 -9.96
N TYR A 121 -8.40 7.08 -10.19
CA TYR A 121 -9.48 6.09 -10.06
C TYR A 121 -9.37 4.92 -11.05
N SER A 122 -8.61 5.10 -12.14
CA SER A 122 -8.42 4.08 -13.18
C SER A 122 -7.13 3.27 -13.01
N GLU A 123 -6.29 3.63 -12.03
CA GLU A 123 -5.02 2.98 -11.74
C GLU A 123 -5.20 1.57 -11.14
N PRO A 124 -4.16 0.71 -11.19
CA PRO A 124 -4.20 -0.55 -10.46
C PRO A 124 -4.26 -0.31 -8.94
N THR A 125 -4.63 -1.36 -8.19
CA THR A 125 -4.56 -1.33 -6.74
C THR A 125 -3.11 -1.48 -6.28
N TRP A 126 -2.41 -0.37 -6.05
CA TRP A 126 -0.98 -0.35 -5.73
C TRP A 126 -0.59 -1.08 -4.44
N GLY A 127 -1.48 -1.26 -3.47
CA GLY A 127 -1.18 -2.03 -2.26
C GLY A 127 -1.28 -3.55 -2.41
N ASP A 128 -1.77 -4.05 -3.55
CA ASP A 128 -1.98 -5.48 -3.79
C ASP A 128 -0.68 -6.15 -4.27
N VAL A 129 -0.14 -7.04 -3.44
CA VAL A 129 1.16 -7.73 -3.68
C VAL A 129 1.22 -8.44 -5.02
N ASN A 130 0.14 -9.13 -5.40
CA ASN A 130 0.14 -9.89 -6.64
C ASN A 130 0.22 -8.95 -7.84
N LYS A 131 -0.46 -7.80 -7.76
CA LYS A 131 -0.39 -6.76 -8.80
C LYS A 131 0.97 -6.08 -8.79
N LEU A 132 1.51 -5.74 -7.62
CA LEU A 132 2.83 -5.13 -7.49
C LEU A 132 3.92 -5.99 -8.11
N ASN A 133 3.93 -7.30 -7.86
CA ASN A 133 4.93 -8.19 -8.43
C ASN A 133 4.91 -8.18 -9.97
N LEU A 134 3.71 -8.21 -10.57
CA LEU A 134 3.53 -8.10 -12.02
C LEU A 134 4.00 -6.73 -12.55
N ILE A 135 3.64 -5.66 -11.86
CA ILE A 135 3.99 -4.29 -12.23
C ILE A 135 5.51 -4.08 -12.17
N VAL A 136 6.15 -4.41 -11.04
CA VAL A 136 7.58 -4.22 -10.81
C VAL A 136 8.39 -5.05 -11.80
N THR A 137 8.01 -6.31 -12.03
CA THR A 137 8.66 -7.17 -13.02
C THR A 137 8.53 -6.61 -14.44
N GLY A 138 7.36 -6.11 -14.83
CA GLY A 138 7.13 -5.60 -16.17
C GLY A 138 7.72 -4.20 -16.43
N LEU A 139 7.83 -3.36 -15.40
CA LEU A 139 8.45 -2.03 -15.51
C LEU A 139 9.99 -2.09 -15.46
N GLY A 140 10.55 -3.11 -14.81
CA GLY A 140 11.98 -3.38 -14.78
C GLY A 140 12.87 -2.22 -14.31
N PRO A 141 12.62 -1.60 -13.13
CA PRO A 141 13.58 -0.66 -12.56
C PRO A 141 14.88 -1.37 -12.15
N SER A 142 16.00 -0.65 -12.10
CA SER A 142 17.30 -1.25 -11.77
C SER A 142 17.38 -1.91 -10.39
N ASN A 143 16.52 -1.52 -9.44
CA ASN A 143 16.37 -2.13 -8.12
C ASN A 143 15.19 -3.12 -8.04
N GLN A 144 14.74 -3.70 -9.17
CA GLN A 144 13.61 -4.62 -9.24
C GLN A 144 13.66 -5.71 -8.15
N GLN A 145 14.81 -6.36 -7.96
CA GLN A 145 14.94 -7.45 -6.99
C GLN A 145 14.71 -6.99 -5.55
N THR A 146 15.18 -5.79 -5.19
CA THR A 146 14.94 -5.18 -3.88
C THR A 146 13.46 -4.93 -3.67
N LEU A 147 12.77 -4.36 -4.67
CA LEU A 147 11.33 -4.10 -4.60
C LEU A 147 10.51 -5.39 -4.49
N LEU A 148 10.83 -6.41 -5.29
CA LEU A 148 10.15 -7.71 -5.24
C LEU A 148 10.36 -8.40 -3.88
N SER A 149 11.57 -8.32 -3.32
CA SER A 149 11.87 -8.91 -2.00
C SER A 149 11.15 -8.15 -0.89
N GLY A 150 11.15 -6.82 -0.92
CA GLY A 150 10.44 -5.98 0.05
C GLY A 150 8.93 -6.21 0.02
N PHE A 151 8.29 -6.08 -1.15
CA PHE A 151 6.84 -6.25 -1.26
C PHE A 151 6.38 -7.72 -1.14
N GLY A 152 7.23 -8.70 -1.46
CA GLY A 152 6.90 -10.11 -1.37
C GLY A 152 6.72 -10.63 0.07
N GLY A 153 7.28 -9.94 1.06
CA GLY A 153 7.24 -10.35 2.47
C GLY A 153 5.94 -10.02 3.20
N VAL A 154 4.93 -9.43 2.55
CA VAL A 154 3.76 -8.90 3.27
C VAL A 154 2.63 -9.91 3.43
N THR A 155 2.44 -10.37 4.66
CA THR A 155 1.44 -11.36 5.03
C THR A 155 0.27 -10.73 5.77
N SER A 156 0.55 -9.84 6.72
CA SER A 156 -0.48 -9.19 7.54
C SER A 156 -1.21 -8.10 6.76
N ILE A 157 -0.52 -7.34 5.91
CA ILE A 157 -1.10 -6.29 5.06
C ILE A 157 -2.10 -6.88 4.04
N LYS A 158 -1.91 -8.14 3.63
CA LYS A 158 -2.91 -8.85 2.82
C LYS A 158 -4.22 -9.03 3.59
N ASP A 159 -4.14 -9.25 4.90
CA ASP A 159 -5.32 -9.31 5.76
C ASP A 159 -5.96 -7.94 5.95
N LEU A 160 -5.17 -6.86 6.03
CA LEU A 160 -5.71 -5.50 5.96
C LEU A 160 -6.53 -5.29 4.69
N GLN A 161 -6.02 -5.70 3.53
CA GLN A 161 -6.75 -5.61 2.25
C GLN A 161 -8.09 -6.35 2.31
N ILE A 162 -8.07 -7.60 2.80
CA ILE A 162 -9.27 -8.44 2.94
C ILE A 162 -10.29 -7.76 3.86
N CYS A 163 -9.86 -7.28 5.02
CA CYS A 163 -10.73 -6.66 6.02
C CYS A 163 -11.33 -5.35 5.51
N ARG A 164 -10.51 -4.47 4.93
CA ARG A 164 -10.95 -3.21 4.33
C ARG A 164 -11.94 -3.44 3.20
N ASN A 165 -11.69 -4.40 2.31
CA ASN A 165 -12.60 -4.72 1.21
C ASN A 165 -13.93 -5.27 1.72
N ALA A 166 -13.90 -6.12 2.75
CA ALA A 166 -15.11 -6.62 3.39
C ALA A 166 -15.90 -5.54 4.11
N SER A 167 -15.24 -4.56 4.73
CA SER A 167 -15.87 -3.36 5.29
C SER A 167 -16.55 -2.50 4.23
N ALA A 168 -15.88 -2.23 3.11
CA ALA A 168 -16.44 -1.39 2.04
C ALA A 168 -17.55 -2.08 1.22
N HIS A 169 -17.49 -3.41 1.10
CA HIS A 169 -18.41 -4.21 0.30
C HIS A 169 -18.85 -5.44 1.09
N ILE A 170 -19.75 -5.23 2.06
CA ILE A 170 -20.26 -6.28 2.93
C ILE A 170 -21.12 -7.26 2.13
N ASN A 171 -20.59 -8.44 1.88
CA ASN A 171 -21.29 -9.55 1.22
C ASN A 171 -20.75 -10.91 1.71
N GLY A 172 -21.47 -11.99 1.41
CA GLY A 172 -21.11 -13.33 1.88
C GLY A 172 -19.70 -13.79 1.46
N GLU A 173 -19.26 -13.45 0.25
CA GLU A 173 -17.95 -13.81 -0.27
C GLU A 173 -16.81 -13.11 0.48
N ASN A 174 -16.90 -11.80 0.68
CA ASN A 174 -15.90 -11.03 1.40
C ASN A 174 -15.87 -11.40 2.89
N ILE A 175 -17.03 -11.66 3.50
CA ILE A 175 -17.09 -12.17 4.88
C ILE A 175 -16.46 -13.55 4.99
N ALA A 176 -16.62 -14.43 4.00
CA ALA A 176 -15.96 -15.73 3.99
C ALA A 176 -14.43 -15.60 3.97
N LYS A 177 -13.88 -14.64 3.20
CA LYS A 177 -12.43 -14.34 3.20
C LYS A 177 -11.94 -13.87 4.58
N VAL A 178 -12.69 -12.99 5.24
CA VAL A 178 -12.37 -12.57 6.63
C VAL A 178 -12.44 -13.77 7.59
N ARG A 179 -13.44 -14.63 7.47
CA ARG A 179 -13.56 -15.84 8.31
C ARG A 179 -12.40 -16.81 8.10
N ALA A 180 -11.96 -17.00 6.85
CA ALA A 180 -10.80 -17.82 6.53
C ALA A 180 -9.51 -17.26 7.15
N ALA A 181 -9.41 -15.94 7.34
CA ALA A 181 -8.26 -15.32 8.00
C ALA A 181 -8.16 -15.64 9.50
N ARG A 182 -9.28 -15.97 10.16
CA ARG A 182 -9.34 -16.20 11.62
C ARG A 182 -8.35 -17.25 12.12
N VAL A 183 -8.05 -18.27 11.31
CA VAL A 183 -7.15 -19.38 11.72
C VAL A 183 -5.73 -18.92 12.06
N ARG A 184 -5.34 -17.71 11.65
CA ARG A 184 -4.03 -17.12 11.94
C ARG A 184 -3.98 -16.33 13.25
N TYR A 185 -5.12 -16.08 13.89
CA TYR A 185 -5.23 -15.09 14.96
C TYR A 185 -5.98 -15.61 16.19
N LEU A 186 -5.83 -14.90 17.31
CA LEU A 186 -6.57 -15.11 18.54
C LEU A 186 -7.68 -14.07 18.70
N HIS A 187 -8.67 -14.36 19.54
CA HIS A 187 -9.80 -13.46 19.85
C HIS A 187 -10.57 -13.00 18.60
N THR A 188 -10.86 -13.92 17.70
CA THR A 188 -11.33 -13.60 16.34
C THR A 188 -12.85 -13.45 16.21
N ALA A 189 -13.57 -13.29 17.31
CA ALA A 189 -15.00 -13.00 17.28
C ALA A 189 -15.20 -11.60 16.68
N PHE A 190 -16.10 -11.46 15.72
CA PHE A 190 -16.41 -10.16 15.12
C PHE A 190 -17.89 -10.05 14.78
N LYS A 191 -18.42 -8.83 14.90
CA LYS A 191 -19.76 -8.46 14.42
C LYS A 191 -19.68 -7.71 13.10
N HIS A 192 -18.60 -6.97 12.90
CA HIS A 192 -18.30 -6.25 11.68
C HIS A 192 -16.87 -6.56 11.21
N PRO A 193 -16.55 -6.60 9.90
CA PRO A 193 -15.18 -6.84 9.42
C PRO A 193 -14.15 -5.89 10.03
N SER A 194 -14.55 -4.67 10.39
CA SER A 194 -13.63 -3.71 11.00
C SER A 194 -13.20 -4.08 12.43
N ASP A 195 -13.89 -4.99 13.11
CA ASP A 195 -13.45 -5.51 14.43
C ASP A 195 -12.15 -6.34 14.32
N THR A 196 -11.78 -6.79 13.11
CA THR A 196 -10.54 -7.56 12.84
C THR A 196 -9.27 -6.88 13.32
N MET A 197 -9.25 -5.55 13.32
CA MET A 197 -8.12 -4.76 13.82
C MET A 197 -7.80 -5.05 15.30
N ARG A 198 -8.76 -5.62 16.05
CA ARG A 198 -8.62 -6.02 17.46
C ARG A 198 -8.26 -7.50 17.66
N TRP A 199 -8.15 -8.28 16.58
CA TRP A 199 -7.66 -9.64 16.71
C TRP A 199 -6.22 -9.62 17.19
N ILE A 200 -5.78 -10.70 17.83
CA ILE A 200 -4.46 -10.77 18.44
C ILE A 200 -3.56 -11.68 17.61
N VAL A 201 -2.36 -11.21 17.30
CA VAL A 201 -1.34 -12.00 16.60
C VAL A 201 -0.69 -12.97 17.62
N PRO A 202 -0.69 -14.29 17.36
CA PRO A 202 -0.27 -15.27 18.36
C PRO A 202 1.18 -15.12 18.84
N THR A 203 2.07 -14.63 17.98
CA THR A 203 3.52 -14.50 18.25
C THR A 203 3.84 -13.25 19.05
N THR A 204 3.30 -12.09 18.67
CA THR A 204 3.58 -10.80 19.34
C THR A 204 2.67 -10.54 20.54
N LYS A 205 1.53 -11.24 20.62
CA LYS A 205 0.45 -10.98 21.59
C LYS A 205 -0.16 -9.58 21.51
N ASP A 206 0.07 -8.90 20.38
CA ASP A 206 -0.47 -7.56 20.14
C ASP A 206 -1.62 -7.59 19.12
N TYR A 207 -2.31 -6.47 18.99
CA TYR A 207 -3.37 -6.27 18.02
C TYR A 207 -2.88 -6.42 16.58
N LEU A 208 -3.71 -7.00 15.73
CA LEU A 208 -3.46 -7.14 14.30
C LEU A 208 -3.23 -5.78 13.64
N TRP A 209 -3.88 -4.72 14.15
CA TRP A 209 -3.59 -3.34 13.77
C TRP A 209 -2.09 -2.99 13.84
N ARG A 210 -1.42 -3.39 14.92
CA ARG A 210 0.00 -3.10 15.16
C ARG A 210 0.87 -3.84 14.17
N SER A 211 0.59 -5.11 13.95
CA SER A 211 1.33 -5.90 12.97
C SER A 211 1.22 -5.36 11.55
N TRP A 212 0.09 -4.77 11.16
CA TRP A 212 -0.01 -4.08 9.86
C TRP A 212 0.94 -2.88 9.78
N ILE A 213 1.02 -2.08 10.84
CA ILE A 213 1.92 -0.92 10.90
C ILE A 213 3.37 -1.37 10.88
N ASP A 214 3.75 -2.30 11.74
CA ASP A 214 5.12 -2.80 11.85
C ASP A 214 5.59 -3.40 10.51
N GLU A 215 4.73 -4.17 9.84
CA GLU A 215 5.04 -4.74 8.53
C GLU A 215 5.18 -3.64 7.46
N MET A 216 4.34 -2.60 7.48
CA MET A 216 4.49 -1.46 6.57
C MET A 216 5.79 -0.69 6.80
N GLU A 217 6.19 -0.49 8.06
CA GLU A 217 7.45 0.17 8.42
C GLU A 217 8.65 -0.64 7.94
N LEU A 218 8.67 -1.94 8.22
CA LEU A 218 9.72 -2.87 7.78
C LEU A 218 9.86 -2.88 6.26
N VAL A 219 8.75 -3.05 5.55
CA VAL A 219 8.76 -3.12 4.09
C VAL A 219 9.14 -1.77 3.50
N SER A 220 8.72 -0.67 4.13
CA SER A 220 9.10 0.66 3.65
C SER A 220 10.59 0.91 3.74
N ASP A 221 11.25 0.37 4.75
CA ASP A 221 12.71 0.43 4.86
C ASP A 221 13.35 -0.38 3.73
N LEU A 222 13.00 -1.67 3.60
CA LEU A 222 13.57 -2.56 2.60
C LEU A 222 13.35 -2.07 1.16
N ALA A 223 12.14 -1.61 0.83
CA ALA A 223 11.78 -1.20 -0.53
C ALA A 223 12.41 0.15 -0.95
N THR A 224 12.96 0.92 -0.01
CA THR A 224 13.55 2.23 -0.29
C THR A 224 15.07 2.26 -0.30
N GLN A 225 15.72 1.12 -0.01
CA GLN A 225 17.18 0.94 -0.05
C GLN A 225 17.75 0.91 -1.46
#